data_AF-A0A914ALJ7-F1
#
_entry.id   AF-A0A914ALJ7-F1
#
_cell.length_a   1.000
_cell.length_b   1.000
_cell.length_c   1.000
_cell.angle_alpha   90.00
_cell.angle_beta   90.00
_cell.angle_gamma   90.00
#
_symmetry.space_group_name_H-M   'P 1'
#
loop_
_entity.id
_entity.type
_entity.pdbx_description
1 polymer ?
#
loop_
_entity_poly.entity_id
_entity_poly.type
_entity_poly.pdbx_seq_one_letter_code
_entity_poly.pdbx_strand_id
1 'polypeptide(L)'
;MQTQLALLVLSLLAAVCAVKLEETIIPEGHEDVIPQGQDGDTPADNPLETAEDAAQVLDELEHDIFDQVEPGTPRPNPYAKTARRCCKLGRQVAENGLFCNLDFLQVQKRPNVVHRRKMKFHGPEVNGKTVYKDLMRKVEKCSLSNAAESMFVKCCEWQEDIIHDLEQCKLLGTLSQRRRCRRRVQARE
;
A
#
# COMPACT_ATOMS: atom_id res chain seq x y z
N MET A 1 17.22 57.65 2.31
CA MET A 1 17.84 56.32 2.05
C MET A 1 16.84 55.16 2.03
N GLN A 2 15.67 55.22 2.68
CA GLN A 2 14.71 54.10 2.71
C GLN A 2 14.04 53.78 1.36
N THR A 3 13.85 54.76 0.47
CA THR A 3 13.17 54.56 -0.83
C THR A 3 14.02 53.79 -1.85
N GLN A 4 15.35 53.92 -1.78
CA GLN A 4 16.30 53.21 -2.65
C GLN A 4 16.34 51.70 -2.32
N LEU A 5 16.20 51.34 -1.04
CA LEU A 5 16.22 49.95 -0.59
C LEU A 5 14.95 49.20 -1.03
N ALA A 6 13.80 49.86 -1.00
CA ALA A 6 12.52 49.28 -1.44
C ALA A 6 12.52 48.96 -2.95
N LEU A 7 13.10 49.83 -3.78
CA LEU A 7 13.20 49.60 -5.23
C LEU A 7 14.11 48.41 -5.57
N LEU A 8 15.22 48.24 -4.86
CA LEU A 8 16.13 47.09 -5.03
C LEU A 8 15.45 45.75 -4.65
N VAL A 9 14.66 45.75 -3.58
CA VAL A 9 13.92 44.55 -3.16
C VAL A 9 12.83 44.19 -4.17
N LEU A 10 12.12 45.18 -4.71
CA LEU A 10 11.11 44.95 -5.76
C LEU A 10 11.74 44.43 -7.07
N SER A 11 12.91 44.95 -7.49
CA SER A 11 13.59 44.44 -8.68
C SER A 11 14.12 43.01 -8.48
N LEU A 12 14.60 42.66 -7.29
CA LEU A 12 15.03 41.30 -6.96
C LEU A 12 13.85 40.32 -6.95
N LEU A 13 12.69 40.71 -6.42
CA LEU A 13 11.47 39.89 -6.47
C LEU A 13 11.00 39.64 -7.90
N ALA A 14 11.04 40.65 -8.77
CA ALA A 14 10.66 40.49 -10.18
C ALA A 14 11.60 39.53 -10.93
N ALA A 15 12.90 39.60 -10.68
CA ALA A 15 13.88 38.69 -11.29
C ALA A 15 13.70 37.23 -10.83
N VAL A 16 13.41 37.00 -9.55
CA VAL A 16 13.15 35.65 -9.01
C VAL A 16 11.86 35.05 -9.57
N CYS A 17 10.83 35.87 -9.83
CA CYS A 17 9.59 35.41 -10.45
C CYS A 17 9.78 35.03 -11.93
N ALA A 18 10.65 35.72 -12.69
CA ALA A 18 10.90 35.40 -14.10
C ALA A 18 11.59 34.04 -14.29
N VAL A 19 12.55 33.69 -13.43
CA VAL A 19 13.30 32.42 -13.53
C VAL A 19 12.42 31.18 -13.28
N LYS A 20 11.27 31.34 -12.60
CA LYS A 20 10.38 30.21 -12.28
C LYS A 20 9.41 29.82 -13.40
N LEU A 21 9.31 30.59 -14.48
CA LEU A 21 8.33 30.31 -15.55
C LEU A 21 8.89 29.45 -16.70
N GLU A 22 10.21 29.21 -16.76
CA GLU A 22 10.87 28.60 -17.92
C GLU A 22 11.05 27.07 -17.85
N GLU A 23 10.66 26.41 -16.76
CA GLU A 23 10.79 24.95 -16.60
C GLU A 23 9.43 24.24 -16.68
N THR A 24 8.75 24.33 -17.82
CA THR A 24 7.69 23.36 -18.20
C THR A 24 7.84 22.97 -19.66
N ILE A 25 8.79 22.07 -19.94
CA ILE A 25 8.91 21.35 -21.21
C ILE A 25 8.59 19.88 -20.93
N ILE A 26 7.49 19.41 -21.50
CA ILE A 26 7.05 18.01 -21.51
C ILE A 26 7.53 17.40 -22.83
N PRO A 27 8.28 16.29 -22.85
CA PRO A 27 8.38 15.45 -24.03
C PRO A 27 7.39 14.27 -23.96
N GLU A 28 6.62 14.14 -25.04
CA GLU A 28 5.76 12.99 -25.37
C GLU A 28 6.56 11.77 -25.83
N GLY A 29 5.97 10.58 -25.64
CA GLY A 29 6.05 9.46 -26.59
C GLY A 29 7.05 8.34 -26.28
N HIS A 30 6.55 7.09 -26.13
CA HIS A 30 6.85 5.99 -27.06
C HIS A 30 5.93 4.77 -26.81
N GLU A 31 5.76 3.96 -27.85
CA GLU A 31 4.61 3.12 -28.19
C GLU A 31 4.67 1.67 -27.67
N ASP A 32 3.49 1.06 -27.62
CA ASP A 32 3.24 -0.36 -27.42
C ASP A 32 3.71 -1.21 -28.62
N VAL A 33 4.41 -2.31 -28.33
CA VAL A 33 4.78 -3.34 -29.32
C VAL A 33 3.86 -4.55 -29.14
N ILE A 34 3.07 -4.83 -30.19
CA ILE A 34 2.24 -6.03 -30.34
C ILE A 34 3.12 -7.16 -30.93
N PRO A 35 3.12 -8.39 -30.38
CA PRO A 35 3.74 -9.55 -31.03
C PRO A 35 2.87 -10.08 -32.17
N GLN A 36 3.46 -10.20 -33.37
CA GLN A 36 2.90 -10.89 -34.52
C GLN A 36 2.90 -12.41 -34.32
N GLY A 37 1.81 -13.05 -34.78
CA GLY A 37 1.68 -14.50 -34.88
C GLY A 37 2.58 -15.09 -35.96
N GLN A 38 2.96 -16.35 -35.76
CA GLN A 38 3.59 -17.20 -36.76
C GLN A 38 2.72 -18.43 -36.98
N ASP A 39 2.29 -18.56 -38.23
CA ASP A 39 1.66 -19.71 -38.83
C ASP A 39 2.62 -20.89 -38.89
N GLY A 40 2.11 -22.10 -38.64
CA GLY A 40 2.83 -23.36 -38.76
C GLY A 40 1.93 -24.42 -39.35
N ASP A 41 2.11 -24.66 -40.65
CA ASP A 41 1.50 -25.73 -41.45
C ASP A 41 1.75 -27.13 -40.86
N THR A 42 0.74 -28.00 -40.89
CA THR A 42 0.92 -29.45 -40.74
C THR A 42 0.09 -30.17 -41.82
N PRO A 43 0.66 -31.14 -42.56
CA PRO A 43 -0.01 -31.77 -43.69
C PRO A 43 -0.96 -32.88 -43.26
N ALA A 44 -2.03 -33.02 -44.04
CA ALA A 44 -3.08 -34.01 -43.90
C ALA A 44 -2.67 -35.39 -44.43
N ASP A 45 -3.02 -36.45 -43.70
CA ASP A 45 -3.26 -37.80 -44.24
C ASP A 45 -4.16 -38.61 -43.29
N ASN A 46 -5.46 -38.72 -43.67
CA ASN A 46 -6.45 -39.82 -43.56
C ASN A 46 -6.66 -40.63 -42.25
N PRO A 47 -7.80 -41.33 -42.04
CA PRO A 47 -9.19 -41.12 -42.48
C PRO A 47 -10.23 -41.22 -41.32
N LEU A 48 -11.36 -40.51 -41.47
CA LEU A 48 -12.70 -40.86 -41.00
C LEU A 48 -12.84 -41.84 -39.80
N GLU A 49 -12.62 -41.35 -38.57
CA GLU A 49 -13.19 -41.96 -37.36
C GLU A 49 -14.45 -41.17 -36.96
N THR A 50 -15.46 -41.93 -36.58
CA THR A 50 -16.87 -41.59 -36.49
C THR A 50 -17.13 -40.51 -35.43
N ALA A 51 -18.01 -39.55 -35.72
CA ALA A 51 -18.41 -38.51 -34.76
C ALA A 51 -18.99 -39.08 -33.44
N GLU A 52 -19.42 -40.34 -33.46
CA GLU A 52 -19.86 -41.10 -32.28
C GLU A 52 -18.70 -41.47 -31.35
N ASP A 53 -17.50 -41.74 -31.86
CA ASP A 53 -16.32 -42.06 -31.05
C ASP A 53 -15.75 -40.81 -30.36
N ALA A 54 -15.75 -39.66 -31.04
CA ALA A 54 -15.32 -38.40 -30.45
C ALA A 54 -16.23 -37.97 -29.29
N ALA A 55 -17.54 -38.18 -29.41
CA ALA A 55 -18.49 -37.89 -28.34
C ALA A 55 -18.29 -38.81 -27.13
N GLN A 56 -17.98 -40.09 -27.37
CA GLN A 56 -17.73 -41.06 -26.31
C GLN A 56 -16.42 -40.78 -25.57
N VAL A 57 -15.36 -40.41 -26.30
CA VAL A 57 -14.09 -39.97 -25.71
C VAL A 57 -14.26 -38.67 -24.91
N LEU A 58 -15.08 -37.73 -25.39
CA LEU A 58 -15.38 -36.48 -24.68
C LEU A 58 -16.12 -36.72 -23.36
N ASP A 59 -17.12 -37.62 -23.35
CA ASP A 59 -17.92 -37.93 -22.16
C ASP A 59 -17.09 -38.70 -21.10
N GLU A 60 -16.18 -39.56 -21.55
CA GLU A 60 -15.23 -40.27 -20.69
C GLU A 60 -14.17 -39.30 -20.11
N LEU A 61 -13.69 -38.33 -20.89
CA LEU A 61 -12.80 -37.27 -20.40
C LEU A 61 -13.51 -36.34 -19.41
N GLU A 62 -14.80 -36.04 -19.63
CA GLU A 62 -15.60 -35.21 -18.74
C GLU A 62 -15.77 -35.90 -17.37
N HIS A 63 -16.11 -37.18 -17.35
CA HIS A 63 -16.23 -37.96 -16.12
C HIS A 63 -14.91 -38.05 -15.35
N ASP A 64 -13.78 -38.27 -16.04
CA ASP A 64 -12.45 -38.34 -15.40
C ASP A 64 -11.99 -37.00 -14.80
N ILE A 65 -12.42 -35.87 -15.39
CA ILE A 65 -12.14 -34.52 -14.86
C ILE A 65 -13.00 -34.23 -13.63
N PHE A 66 -14.27 -34.63 -13.63
CA PHE A 66 -15.20 -34.31 -12.54
C PHE A 66 -15.04 -35.23 -11.32
N ASP A 67 -14.71 -36.51 -11.49
CA ASP A 67 -14.50 -37.45 -10.37
C ASP A 67 -13.19 -37.21 -9.61
N GLN A 68 -12.23 -36.47 -10.19
CA GLN A 68 -11.00 -36.05 -9.50
C GLN A 68 -11.15 -34.75 -8.69
N VAL A 69 -12.31 -34.08 -8.75
CA VAL A 69 -12.61 -32.94 -7.87
C VAL A 69 -13.24 -33.47 -6.58
N GLU A 70 -12.42 -34.09 -5.73
CA GLU A 70 -12.82 -34.25 -4.34
C GLU A 70 -13.24 -32.88 -3.78
N PRO A 71 -14.33 -32.77 -3.01
CA PRO A 71 -14.70 -31.54 -2.30
C PRO A 71 -13.65 -31.26 -1.22
N GLY A 72 -12.51 -30.75 -1.66
CA GLY A 72 -11.35 -30.48 -0.86
C GLY A 72 -11.70 -29.41 0.17
N THR A 73 -11.52 -29.77 1.44
CA THR A 73 -11.45 -28.84 2.57
C THR A 73 -10.85 -27.49 2.13
N PRO A 74 -11.49 -26.34 2.44
CA PRO A 74 -11.05 -25.05 1.93
C PRO A 74 -9.61 -24.81 2.38
N ARG A 75 -8.67 -24.86 1.43
CA ARG A 75 -7.26 -24.59 1.70
C ARG A 75 -7.17 -23.18 2.28
N PRO A 76 -6.46 -22.97 3.41
CA PRO A 76 -6.40 -21.67 4.05
C PRO A 76 -5.81 -20.66 3.08
N ASN A 77 -6.60 -19.65 2.72
CA ASN A 77 -6.22 -18.61 1.79
C ASN A 77 -4.85 -18.02 2.20
N PRO A 78 -3.79 -18.16 1.39
CA PRO A 78 -2.46 -17.64 1.72
C PRO A 78 -2.49 -16.12 1.94
N TYR A 79 -3.39 -15.39 1.28
CA TYR A 79 -3.60 -13.95 1.44
C TYR A 79 -4.19 -13.58 2.81
N ALA A 80 -4.98 -14.45 3.44
CA ALA A 80 -5.56 -14.20 4.77
C ALA A 80 -4.49 -14.19 5.88
N LYS A 81 -3.44 -15.01 5.74
CA LYS A 81 -2.28 -14.99 6.64
C LYS A 81 -1.50 -13.67 6.51
N THR A 82 -1.43 -13.11 5.30
CA THR A 82 -0.80 -11.82 5.03
C THR A 82 -1.60 -10.66 5.62
N ALA A 83 -2.93 -10.65 5.47
CA ALA A 83 -3.81 -9.62 6.03
C ALA A 83 -3.72 -9.51 7.57
N ARG A 84 -3.78 -10.64 8.28
CA ARG A 84 -3.64 -10.66 9.75
C ARG A 84 -2.27 -10.14 10.21
N ARG A 85 -1.20 -10.54 9.51
CA ARG A 85 0.16 -10.05 9.78
C ARG A 85 0.24 -8.54 9.57
N CYS A 86 -0.34 -8.03 8.50
CA CYS A 86 -0.34 -6.60 8.17
C CYS A 86 -1.16 -5.78 9.15
N CYS A 87 -2.29 -6.30 9.64
CA CYS A 87 -3.03 -5.67 10.73
C CYS A 87 -2.19 -5.56 12.01
N LYS A 88 -1.46 -6.62 12.39
CA LYS A 88 -0.55 -6.60 13.55
C LYS A 88 0.57 -5.57 13.38
N LEU A 89 1.13 -5.44 12.17
CA LEU A 89 2.13 -4.42 11.87
C LEU A 89 1.53 -3.01 11.95
N GLY A 90 0.28 -2.82 11.48
CA GLY A 90 -0.44 -1.55 11.59
C GLY A 90 -0.59 -1.10 13.05
N ARG A 91 -1.02 -1.99 13.94
CA ARG A 91 -1.09 -1.70 15.39
C ARG A 91 0.28 -1.30 15.96
N GLN A 92 1.35 -2.02 15.61
CA GLN A 92 2.71 -1.68 16.04
C GLN A 92 3.18 -0.32 15.52
N VAL A 93 2.79 0.07 14.31
CA VAL A 93 3.13 1.38 13.73
C VAL A 93 2.45 2.49 14.55
N ALA A 94 1.15 2.36 14.82
CA ALA A 94 0.39 3.31 15.64
C ALA A 94 0.93 3.42 17.08
N GLU A 95 1.24 2.28 17.73
CA GLU A 95 1.85 2.27 19.09
C GLU A 95 3.19 3.02 19.15
N ASN A 96 3.94 3.02 18.05
CA ASN A 96 5.19 3.76 17.93
C ASN A 96 5.01 5.24 17.53
N GLY A 97 3.75 5.71 17.38
CA GLY A 97 3.42 7.08 16.96
C GLY A 97 3.85 7.37 15.53
N LEU A 98 3.80 6.36 14.66
CA LEU A 98 4.19 6.45 13.26
C LEU A 98 2.96 6.58 12.36
N PHE A 99 3.15 7.17 11.18
CA PHE A 99 2.08 7.40 10.23
C PHE A 99 1.45 6.12 9.69
N CYS A 100 0.12 6.07 9.70
CA CYS A 100 -0.70 5.03 9.09
C CYS A 100 -0.80 5.11 7.56
N ASN A 101 0.31 5.42 6.88
CA ASN A 101 0.38 5.46 5.42
C ASN A 101 1.64 4.74 4.92
N LEU A 102 1.46 3.69 4.10
CA LEU A 102 2.52 2.87 3.52
C LEU A 102 3.53 3.67 2.67
N ASP A 103 3.05 4.64 1.89
CA ASP A 103 3.88 5.45 0.99
C ASP A 103 4.90 6.28 1.78
N PHE A 104 4.46 6.83 2.91
CA PHE A 104 5.29 7.62 3.81
C PHE A 104 6.45 6.79 4.38
N LEU A 105 6.19 5.51 4.62
CA LEU A 105 7.12 4.55 5.21
C LEU A 105 8.17 4.07 4.19
N GLN A 106 7.78 3.93 2.92
CA GLN A 106 8.71 3.63 1.83
C GLN A 106 9.71 4.77 1.61
N VAL A 107 9.27 6.02 1.74
CA VAL A 107 10.15 7.18 1.53
C VAL A 107 11.19 7.35 2.66
N GLN A 108 10.85 7.00 3.90
CA GLN A 108 11.81 7.08 5.02
C GLN A 108 13.03 6.15 4.89
N LYS A 109 13.04 5.22 3.93
CA LYS A 109 14.23 4.43 3.57
C LYS A 109 15.38 5.30 3.06
N ARG A 110 15.09 6.47 2.50
CA ARG A 110 16.10 7.45 2.11
C ARG A 110 16.17 8.52 3.20
N PRO A 111 17.25 8.58 4.02
CA PRO A 111 17.44 9.64 5.01
C PRO A 111 17.79 10.97 4.34
N ASN A 112 17.03 11.35 3.30
CA ASN A 112 17.19 12.59 2.58
C ASN A 112 16.13 13.57 3.07
N VAL A 113 16.56 14.50 3.93
CA VAL A 113 15.74 15.57 4.50
C VAL A 113 15.08 16.42 3.39
N VAL A 114 15.74 16.58 2.24
CA VAL A 114 15.21 17.31 1.08
C VAL A 114 14.01 16.59 0.47
N HIS A 115 14.10 15.27 0.32
CA HIS A 115 12.99 14.47 -0.22
C HIS A 115 11.79 14.47 0.72
N ARG A 116 12.03 14.39 2.03
CA ARG A 116 10.99 14.47 3.06
C ARG A 116 10.25 15.81 3.04
N ARG A 117 10.98 16.91 2.85
CA ARG A 117 10.38 18.26 2.65
C ARG A 117 9.60 18.35 1.34
N LYS A 118 10.12 17.81 0.24
CA LYS A 118 9.44 17.82 -1.08
C LYS A 118 8.11 17.08 -1.06
N MET A 119 8.03 15.97 -0.32
CA MET A 119 6.82 15.15 -0.17
C MET A 119 5.88 15.65 0.93
N LYS A 120 6.16 16.81 1.56
CA LYS A 120 5.35 17.43 2.63
C LYS A 120 5.07 16.50 3.82
N PHE A 121 6.06 15.69 4.16
CA PHE A 121 5.98 14.77 5.28
C PHE A 121 6.14 15.51 6.61
N HIS A 122 5.03 15.73 7.32
CA HIS A 122 4.99 16.32 8.67
C HIS A 122 5.34 15.25 9.73
N GLY A 123 5.85 15.61 10.92
CA GLY A 123 6.09 14.69 12.05
C GLY A 123 7.51 14.66 12.63
N PRO A 124 7.70 14.03 13.81
CA PRO A 124 9.02 13.83 14.43
C PRO A 124 9.88 12.87 13.59
N GLU A 125 11.21 13.09 13.57
CA GLU A 125 12.14 12.10 13.04
C GLU A 125 12.20 10.90 13.99
N VAL A 126 12.08 9.70 13.45
CA VAL A 126 11.98 8.49 14.28
C VAL A 126 13.36 8.16 14.85
N ASN A 127 13.53 8.39 16.16
CA ASN A 127 14.77 8.11 16.86
C ASN A 127 14.90 6.60 17.14
N GLY A 128 15.65 5.88 16.28
CA GLY A 128 15.93 4.44 16.46
C GLY A 128 16.25 3.72 15.16
N LYS A 129 17.50 3.84 14.68
CA LYS A 129 17.87 3.48 13.30
C LYS A 129 17.68 2.01 12.89
N THR A 130 17.67 1.04 13.81
CA THR A 130 17.62 -0.40 13.47
C THR A 130 16.20 -0.97 13.55
N VAL A 131 15.56 -0.86 14.72
CA VAL A 131 14.20 -1.39 14.96
C VAL A 131 13.19 -0.78 13.99
N TYR A 132 13.32 0.52 13.71
CA TYR A 132 12.47 1.19 12.73
C TYR A 132 12.65 0.64 11.32
N LYS A 133 13.89 0.48 10.86
CA LYS A 133 14.18 -0.06 9.52
C LYS A 133 13.64 -1.48 9.34
N ASP A 134 13.74 -2.30 10.37
CA ASP A 134 13.21 -3.67 10.33
C ASP A 134 11.68 -3.69 10.31
N LEU A 135 11.03 -2.78 11.05
CA LEU A 135 9.58 -2.59 10.98
C LEU A 135 9.17 -2.15 9.57
N MET A 136 9.84 -1.15 8.98
CA MET A 136 9.57 -0.68 7.62
C MET A 136 9.70 -1.79 6.57
N ARG A 137 10.75 -2.61 6.66
CA ARG A 137 10.94 -3.78 5.76
C ARG A 137 9.82 -4.80 5.89
N LYS A 138 9.22 -4.96 7.08
CA LYS A 138 8.08 -5.86 7.28
C LYS A 138 6.79 -5.26 6.72
N VAL A 139 6.60 -3.96 6.91
CA VAL A 139 5.44 -3.20 6.45
C VAL A 139 5.37 -3.12 4.93
N GLU A 140 6.51 -3.01 4.24
CA GLU A 140 6.57 -3.08 2.77
C GLU A 140 5.98 -4.37 2.19
N LYS A 141 6.05 -5.49 2.92
CA LYS A 141 5.43 -6.74 2.45
C LYS A 141 3.89 -6.65 2.41
N CYS A 142 3.30 -5.63 3.02
CA CYS A 142 1.86 -5.35 2.98
C CYS A 142 1.44 -4.60 1.72
N SER A 143 2.34 -3.87 1.05
CA SER A 143 2.03 -3.19 -0.22
C SER A 143 2.03 -4.14 -1.42
N LEU A 144 2.32 -5.43 -1.22
CA LEU A 144 2.28 -6.45 -2.28
C LEU A 144 0.85 -6.83 -2.69
N SER A 145 -0.16 -6.44 -1.90
CA SER A 145 -1.56 -6.70 -2.22
C SER A 145 -2.47 -5.64 -1.62
N ASN A 146 -3.43 -5.14 -2.40
CA ASN A 146 -4.39 -4.11 -1.98
C ASN A 146 -5.15 -4.50 -0.71
N ALA A 147 -5.49 -5.78 -0.54
CA ALA A 147 -6.18 -6.27 0.65
C ALA A 147 -5.32 -6.16 1.91
N ALA A 148 -4.03 -6.53 1.83
CA ALA A 148 -3.12 -6.45 2.97
C ALA A 148 -2.75 -4.99 3.31
N GLU A 149 -2.62 -4.14 2.29
CA GLU A 149 -2.42 -2.70 2.43
C GLU A 149 -3.61 -2.03 3.11
N SER A 150 -4.83 -2.26 2.62
CA SER A 150 -6.04 -1.71 3.23
C SER A 150 -6.20 -2.17 4.68
N MET A 151 -5.89 -3.44 4.98
CA MET A 151 -5.92 -3.96 6.34
C MET A 151 -4.85 -3.36 7.25
N PHE A 152 -3.66 -3.08 6.71
CA PHE A 152 -2.61 -2.39 7.46
C PHE A 152 -3.08 -0.99 7.88
N VAL A 153 -3.55 -0.18 6.91
CA VAL A 153 -3.98 1.21 7.15
C VAL A 153 -5.12 1.23 8.18
N LYS A 154 -6.18 0.45 7.95
CA LYS A 154 -7.34 0.38 8.86
C LYS A 154 -6.96 -0.01 10.28
N CYS A 155 -6.11 -1.02 10.45
CA CYS A 155 -5.69 -1.45 11.79
C CYS A 155 -4.75 -0.46 12.47
N CYS A 156 -4.00 0.33 11.70
CA CYS A 156 -3.18 1.40 12.23
C CYS A 156 -4.06 2.56 12.72
N GLU A 157 -4.94 3.08 11.87
CA GLU A 157 -5.85 4.20 12.21
C GLU A 157 -6.75 3.84 13.41
N TRP A 158 -7.30 2.63 13.42
CA TRP A 158 -8.10 2.14 14.53
C TRP A 158 -7.31 2.09 15.86
N GLN A 159 -6.03 1.74 15.81
CA GLN A 159 -5.18 1.74 17.00
C GLN A 159 -4.82 3.18 17.41
N GLU A 160 -4.59 4.09 16.47
CA GLU A 160 -4.40 5.52 16.75
C GLU A 160 -5.63 6.10 17.47
N ASP A 161 -6.85 5.77 17.03
CA ASP A 161 -8.10 6.18 17.69
C ASP A 161 -8.19 5.68 19.13
N ILE A 162 -7.80 4.41 19.38
CA ILE A 162 -7.75 3.87 20.75
C ILE A 162 -6.75 4.63 21.60
N ILE A 163 -5.54 4.90 21.08
CA ILE A 163 -4.50 5.64 21.80
C ILE A 163 -4.99 7.06 22.12
N HIS A 164 -5.56 7.75 21.13
CA HIS A 164 -6.15 9.07 21.29
C HIS A 164 -7.25 9.08 22.36
N ASP A 165 -8.19 8.14 22.30
CA ASP A 165 -9.27 8.03 23.29
C ASP A 165 -8.74 7.75 24.70
N LEU A 166 -7.68 6.94 24.84
CA LEU A 166 -7.01 6.72 26.12
C LEU A 166 -6.34 8.01 26.66
N GLU A 167 -5.82 8.86 25.77
CA GLU A 167 -5.31 10.18 26.14
C GLU A 167 -6.42 11.13 26.56
N GLN A 168 -7.54 11.17 25.84
CA GLN A 168 -8.72 11.95 26.23
C GLN A 168 -9.26 11.50 27.59
N CYS A 169 -9.24 10.20 27.89
CA CYS A 169 -9.59 9.70 29.21
C CYS A 169 -8.72 10.28 30.34
N LYS A 170 -7.49 10.74 30.08
CA LYS A 170 -6.61 11.37 31.09
C LYS A 170 -7.08 12.78 31.47
N LEU A 171 -7.79 13.47 30.58
CA LEU A 171 -8.24 14.85 30.76
C LEU A 171 -9.47 14.98 31.67
N LEU A 172 -10.15 13.87 31.99
CA LEU A 172 -11.34 13.88 32.86
C LEU A 172 -10.99 14.33 34.29
N GLY A 173 -11.91 15.06 34.94
CA GLY A 173 -11.66 15.69 36.24
C GLY A 173 -11.54 14.72 37.42
N THR A 174 -12.21 13.56 37.39
CA THR A 174 -12.26 12.63 38.52
C THR A 174 -11.64 11.27 38.21
N LEU A 175 -10.99 10.64 39.20
CA LEU A 175 -10.36 9.32 39.05
C LEU A 175 -11.36 8.22 38.67
N SER A 176 -12.60 8.27 39.18
CA SER A 176 -13.66 7.31 38.87
C SER A 176 -14.07 7.39 37.40
N GLN A 177 -14.23 8.61 36.86
CA GLN A 177 -14.52 8.84 35.44
C GLN A 177 -13.35 8.37 34.56
N ARG A 178 -12.10 8.66 34.93
CA ARG A 178 -10.90 8.17 34.21
C ARG A 178 -10.88 6.65 34.12
N ARG A 179 -11.10 5.94 35.23
CA ARG A 179 -11.13 4.47 35.28
C ARG A 179 -12.25 3.89 34.41
N ARG A 180 -13.46 4.45 34.51
CA ARG A 180 -14.61 4.03 33.69
C ARG A 180 -14.33 4.25 32.20
N CYS A 181 -13.78 5.40 31.83
CA CYS A 181 -13.41 5.73 30.46
C CYS A 181 -12.38 4.74 29.91
N ARG A 182 -11.27 4.50 30.62
CA ARG A 182 -10.23 3.55 30.19
C ARG A 182 -10.78 2.14 29.99
N ARG A 183 -11.60 1.63 30.92
CA ARG A 183 -12.23 0.30 30.77
C ARG A 183 -13.10 0.21 29.52
N ARG A 184 -13.90 1.25 29.23
CA ARG A 184 -14.74 1.30 28.02
C ARG A 184 -13.90 1.32 26.75
N VAL A 185 -12.82 2.11 26.74
CA VAL A 185 -11.92 2.21 25.59
C VAL A 185 -11.19 0.90 25.34
N GLN A 186 -10.62 0.29 26.39
CA GLN A 186 -9.90 -0.99 26.33
C GLN A 186 -10.79 -2.18 25.96
N ALA A 187 -12.09 -2.13 26.26
CA ALA A 187 -13.03 -3.17 25.86
C ALA A 187 -13.24 -3.25 24.33
N ARG A 188 -12.74 -2.27 23.56
CA ARG A 188 -12.79 -2.27 22.10
C ARG A 188 -11.60 -3.00 21.47
N GLU A 189 -10.49 -3.17 22.19
CA GLU A 189 -9.22 -3.72 21.68
C GLU A 189 -9.24 -5.23 21.43
#